data_AF-A0A1F5G5Q9-F1
#
_entry.id   AF-A0A1F5G5Q9-F1
#
_cell.length_a   1.000
_cell.length_b   1.000
_cell.length_c   1.000
_cell.angle_alpha   90.00
_cell.angle_beta   90.00
_cell.angle_gamma   90.00
#
_symmetry.space_group_name_H-M   'P 1'
#
loop_
_entity.id
_entity.type
_entity.pdbx_description
1 polymer ?
#
loop_
_entity_poly.entity_id
_entity_poly.type
_entity_poly.pdbx_seq_one_letter_code
_entity_poly.pdbx_strand_id
1 'polypeptide(L)'
;MIKSAQRKFFKGFTLIELLIVIAILGILAAAVLVAVNPLKRQQQARDAGRKSDVGQLVTALQAFYTTPGSGSYPTSMATLVSTGDLKQLPTDPTGDSNYGYDYSADSTEAAVWATLENPNTTGTVWCWQSTSGKAQEVSLSVCTNNL
;
A
#
# COMPACT_ATOMS: atom_id res chain seq x y z
N MET A 1 38.24 -56.70 -39.15
CA MET A 1 36.96 -55.96 -39.07
C MET A 1 37.20 -54.70 -38.25
N ILE A 2 37.44 -53.55 -38.89
CA ILE A 2 37.77 -52.29 -38.20
C ILE A 2 36.50 -51.42 -38.21
N LYS A 3 35.90 -51.20 -37.03
CA LYS A 3 34.79 -50.26 -36.87
C LYS A 3 35.36 -48.84 -36.78
N SER A 4 35.03 -48.00 -37.76
CA SER A 4 35.38 -46.58 -37.78
C SER A 4 34.52 -45.81 -36.76
N ALA A 5 35.16 -45.21 -35.76
CA ALA A 5 34.51 -44.34 -34.80
C ALA A 5 34.27 -42.96 -35.45
N GLN A 6 33.01 -42.65 -35.75
CA GLN A 6 32.56 -41.34 -36.23
C GLN A 6 32.72 -40.29 -35.12
N ARG A 7 33.66 -39.36 -35.25
CA ARG A 7 33.78 -38.21 -34.34
C ARG A 7 32.63 -37.22 -34.62
N LYS A 8 31.71 -37.07 -33.68
CA LYS A 8 30.74 -35.96 -33.69
C LYS A 8 31.50 -34.65 -33.47
N PHE A 9 31.54 -33.78 -34.49
CA PHE A 9 31.98 -32.40 -34.33
C PHE A 9 30.96 -31.66 -33.47
N PHE A 10 31.33 -31.35 -32.23
CA PHE A 10 30.60 -30.36 -31.44
C PHE A 10 30.84 -29.00 -32.07
N LYS A 11 29.81 -28.42 -32.70
CA LYS A 11 29.84 -27.02 -33.14
C LYS A 11 29.89 -26.14 -31.89
N GLY A 12 31.04 -25.51 -31.63
CA GLY A 12 31.18 -24.49 -30.61
C GLY A 12 30.55 -23.17 -31.06
N PHE A 13 30.08 -22.37 -30.10
CA PHE A 13 29.66 -21.00 -30.34
C PHE A 13 30.83 -20.14 -30.81
N THR A 14 30.58 -19.26 -31.77
CA THR A 14 31.56 -18.25 -32.18
C THR A 14 31.56 -17.08 -31.18
N LEU A 15 32.72 -16.43 -31.02
CA LEU A 15 32.84 -15.25 -30.15
C LEU A 15 31.94 -14.10 -30.61
N ILE A 16 31.72 -13.98 -31.93
CA ILE A 16 30.85 -12.94 -32.50
C ILE A 16 29.37 -13.21 -32.20
N GLU A 17 28.94 -14.47 -32.20
CA GLU A 17 27.57 -14.83 -31.80
C GLU A 17 27.32 -14.45 -30.34
N LEU A 18 28.26 -14.74 -29.43
CA LEU A 18 28.13 -14.37 -28.03
C LEU A 18 28.13 -12.85 -27.83
N LEU A 19 28.96 -12.12 -28.58
CA LEU A 19 29.06 -10.66 -28.50
C LEU A 19 27.76 -9.96 -28.91
N ILE A 20 27.12 -10.42 -29.99
CA ILE A 20 25.84 -9.85 -30.44
C ILE A 20 24.74 -10.14 -29.41
N VAL A 21 24.73 -11.31 -28.79
CA VAL A 21 23.72 -11.68 -27.78
C VAL A 21 23.80 -10.76 -26.57
N ILE A 22 24.98 -10.55 -26.00
CA ILE A 22 25.11 -9.66 -24.83
C ILE A 22 24.81 -8.19 -25.18
N ALA A 23 25.11 -7.76 -26.41
CA ALA A 23 24.74 -6.43 -26.89
C ALA A 23 23.22 -6.25 -26.95
N ILE A 24 22.50 -7.23 -27.52
CA ILE A 24 21.03 -7.20 -27.56
C ILE A 24 20.43 -7.30 -26.15
N LEU A 25 20.97 -8.16 -25.28
CA LEU A 25 20.53 -8.28 -23.88
C LEU A 25 20.70 -6.96 -23.11
N GLY A 26 21.80 -6.24 -23.34
CA GLY A 26 22.04 -4.93 -22.73
C GLY A 26 20.98 -3.89 -23.16
N ILE A 27 20.66 -3.83 -24.45
CA ILE A 27 19.63 -2.92 -24.98
C ILE A 27 18.24 -3.26 -24.41
N LEU A 28 17.87 -4.53 -24.41
CA LEU A 28 16.58 -4.98 -23.88
C LEU A 28 16.46 -4.73 -22.37
N ALA A 29 17.52 -4.98 -21.59
CA ALA A 29 17.53 -4.72 -20.16
C ALA A 29 17.32 -3.23 -19.84
N ALA A 30 18.01 -2.34 -20.57
CA ALA A 30 17.83 -0.90 -20.40
C ALA A 30 16.40 -0.44 -20.76
N ALA A 31 15.84 -0.95 -21.86
CA ALA A 31 14.48 -0.62 -22.28
C ALA A 31 13.40 -1.03 -21.24
N VAL A 32 13.56 -2.20 -20.62
CA VAL A 32 12.62 -2.70 -19.59
C VAL A 32 12.63 -1.82 -18.33
N LEU A 33 13.79 -1.35 -17.88
CA LEU A 33 13.89 -0.48 -16.70
C LEU A 33 13.27 0.90 -16.92
N VAL A 34 13.30 1.41 -18.16
CA VAL A 34 12.60 2.66 -18.50
C VAL A 34 11.09 2.44 -18.55
N ALA A 35 10.64 1.29 -19.02
CA ALA A 35 9.22 0.96 -19.15
C ALA A 35 8.54 0.68 -17.80
N VAL A 36 9.22 -0.01 -16.89
CA VAL A 36 8.71 -0.31 -15.55
C VAL A 36 9.27 0.74 -14.60
N ASN A 37 8.47 1.67 -14.10
CA ASN A 37 8.90 2.57 -13.02
C ASN A 37 8.78 1.81 -11.67
N PRO A 38 9.86 1.18 -11.15
CA PRO A 38 9.77 0.32 -9.98
C PRO A 38 9.40 1.11 -8.72
N LEU A 39 9.81 2.38 -8.65
CA LEU A 39 9.53 3.26 -7.52
C LEU A 39 8.02 3.48 -7.38
N LYS A 40 7.34 3.82 -8.48
CA LYS A 40 5.88 3.99 -8.50
C LYS A 40 5.15 2.71 -8.07
N ARG A 41 5.64 1.54 -8.50
CA ARG A 41 5.03 0.25 -8.13
C ARG A 41 5.17 -0.06 -6.64
N GLN A 42 6.32 0.28 -6.05
CA GLN A 42 6.50 0.14 -4.60
C GLN A 42 5.63 1.10 -3.80
N GLN A 43 5.49 2.36 -4.25
CA GLN A 43 4.58 3.35 -3.64
C GLN A 43 3.13 2.85 -3.64
N GLN A 44 2.65 2.35 -4.78
CA GLN A 44 1.31 1.77 -4.91
C GLN A 44 1.08 0.58 -3.98
N ALA A 45 2.09 -0.28 -3.78
CA ALA A 45 1.99 -1.41 -2.86
C ALA A 45 1.88 -0.94 -1.40
N ARG A 46 2.64 0.09 -1.00
CA ARG A 46 2.54 0.69 0.34
C ARG A 46 1.19 1.38 0.54
N ASP A 47 0.71 2.12 -0.47
CA ASP A 47 -0.61 2.76 -0.44
C ASP A 47 -1.75 1.73 -0.32
N ALA A 48 -1.63 0.56 -0.94
CA ALA A 48 -2.58 -0.53 -0.76
C ALA A 48 -2.59 -1.05 0.70
N GLY A 49 -1.42 -1.15 1.32
CA GLY A 49 -1.28 -1.43 2.76
C GLY A 49 -1.99 -0.39 3.61
N ARG A 50 -1.72 0.90 3.39
CA ARG A 50 -2.37 2.01 4.10
C ARG A 50 -3.89 1.98 4.01
N LYS A 51 -4.43 1.72 2.81
CA LYS A 51 -5.87 1.58 2.59
C LYS A 51 -6.46 0.40 3.37
N SER A 52 -5.74 -0.71 3.43
CA SER A 52 -6.13 -1.88 4.22
C SER A 52 -6.10 -1.58 5.72
N ASP A 53 -5.10 -0.84 6.19
CA ASP A 53 -4.94 -0.46 7.59
C ASP A 53 -6.06 0.48 8.05
N VAL A 54 -6.42 1.47 7.22
CA VAL A 54 -7.61 2.31 7.44
C VAL A 54 -8.86 1.43 7.54
N GLY A 55 -9.02 0.41 6.67
CA GLY A 55 -10.14 -0.53 6.77
C GLY A 55 -10.21 -1.32 8.08
N GLN A 56 -9.05 -1.70 8.63
CA GLN A 56 -8.98 -2.35 9.95
C GLN A 56 -9.37 -1.37 11.07
N LEU A 57 -8.86 -0.14 11.03
CA LEU A 57 -9.21 0.91 12.00
C LEU A 57 -10.69 1.22 11.98
N VAL A 58 -11.29 1.35 10.79
CA VAL A 58 -12.73 1.56 10.61
C VAL A 58 -13.54 0.43 11.24
N THR A 59 -13.10 -0.81 11.06
CA THR A 59 -13.76 -1.98 11.66
C THR A 59 -13.70 -1.94 13.19
N ALA A 60 -12.53 -1.61 13.75
CA ALA A 60 -12.34 -1.46 15.19
C ALA A 60 -13.17 -0.30 15.77
N LEU A 61 -13.23 0.84 15.08
CA LEU A 61 -14.05 1.98 15.47
C LEU A 61 -15.54 1.62 15.52
N GLN A 62 -16.04 0.89 14.52
CA GLN A 62 -17.43 0.44 14.49
C GLN A 62 -17.72 -0.61 15.57
N ALA A 63 -16.78 -1.52 15.86
CA ALA A 63 -16.90 -2.46 16.96
C ALA A 63 -17.00 -1.75 18.32
N PHE A 64 -16.14 -0.75 18.54
CA PHE A 64 -16.19 0.07 19.75
C PHE A 64 -17.51 0.83 19.88
N TYR A 65 -17.98 1.47 18.79
CA TYR A 65 -19.23 2.22 18.78
C TYR A 65 -20.46 1.34 19.10
N THR A 66 -20.46 0.10 18.61
CA THR A 66 -21.55 -0.87 18.80
C THR A 66 -21.44 -1.66 20.12
N THR A 67 -20.38 -1.46 20.89
CA THR A 67 -20.23 -2.08 22.21
C THR A 67 -21.32 -1.55 23.15
N PRO A 68 -22.05 -2.42 23.88
CA PRO A 68 -23.12 -2.00 24.77
C PRO A 68 -22.63 -0.97 25.80
N GLY A 69 -23.25 0.22 25.79
CA GLY A 69 -22.93 1.30 26.74
C GLY A 69 -21.94 2.35 26.24
N SER A 70 -21.30 2.16 25.08
CA SER A 70 -20.44 3.19 24.48
C SER A 70 -21.26 4.26 23.76
N GLY A 71 -22.01 3.86 22.72
CA GLY A 71 -22.82 4.76 21.89
C GLY A 71 -22.05 5.95 21.29
N SER A 72 -20.72 5.84 21.25
CA SER A 72 -19.78 6.90 20.90
C SER A 72 -18.49 6.29 20.37
N TYR A 73 -17.78 7.04 19.53
CA TYR A 73 -16.43 6.76 19.07
C TYR A 73 -15.41 7.14 20.16
N PRO A 74 -14.23 6.51 20.18
CA PRO A 74 -13.24 6.81 21.20
C PRO A 74 -12.61 8.19 20.95
N THR A 75 -12.24 8.91 22.00
CA THR A 75 -11.51 10.20 21.88
C THR A 75 -10.05 10.01 21.44
N SER A 76 -9.56 8.77 21.41
CA SER A 76 -8.21 8.41 20.98
C SER A 76 -8.20 7.01 20.36
N MET A 77 -7.45 6.83 19.28
CA MET A 77 -7.23 5.50 18.70
C MET A 77 -6.51 4.53 19.65
N ALA A 78 -5.75 5.03 20.64
CA ALA A 78 -5.12 4.18 21.65
C ALA A 78 -6.14 3.41 22.48
N THR A 79 -7.35 3.95 22.65
CA THR A 79 -8.44 3.29 23.37
C THR A 79 -8.81 1.97 22.71
N LEU A 80 -8.83 1.91 21.37
CA LEU A 80 -9.13 0.68 20.61
C LEU A 80 -8.18 -0.47 20.94
N VAL A 81 -6.93 -0.15 21.29
CA VAL A 81 -5.95 -1.15 21.72
C VAL A 81 -6.22 -1.60 23.16
N SER A 82 -6.51 -0.65 24.05
CA SER A 82 -6.79 -0.95 25.46
C SER A 82 -8.07 -1.76 25.67
N THR A 83 -9.07 -1.57 24.80
CA THR A 83 -10.36 -2.29 24.84
C THR A 83 -10.31 -3.63 24.12
N GLY A 84 -9.25 -3.89 23.35
CA GLY A 84 -9.05 -5.13 22.61
C GLY A 84 -9.75 -5.17 21.25
N ASP A 85 -10.37 -4.06 20.81
CA ASP A 85 -10.95 -3.93 19.46
C ASP A 85 -9.87 -3.93 18.37
N LEU A 86 -8.64 -3.58 18.75
CA LEU A 86 -7.47 -3.60 17.89
C LEU A 86 -6.26 -4.18 18.65
N LYS A 87 -5.45 -5.00 17.99
CA LYS A 87 -4.26 -5.59 18.65
C LYS A 87 -3.13 -4.58 18.85
N GLN A 88 -2.93 -3.71 17.87
CA GLN A 88 -1.94 -2.64 17.86
C GLN A 88 -2.34 -1.62 16.80
N LEU A 89 -1.92 -0.38 16.97
CA LEU A 89 -2.10 0.63 15.93
C LEU A 89 -1.25 0.27 14.71
N PRO A 90 -1.78 0.38 13.49
CA PRO A 90 -0.99 0.23 12.28
C PRO A 90 0.18 1.21 12.30
N THR A 91 1.35 0.71 11.93
CA THR A 91 2.56 1.52 11.78
C THR A 91 2.89 1.59 10.30
N ASP A 92 3.08 2.79 9.78
CA ASP A 92 3.41 2.97 8.37
C ASP A 92 4.74 2.28 8.03
N PRO A 93 4.87 1.60 6.88
CA PRO A 93 6.12 0.99 6.45
C PRO A 93 7.31 1.96 6.36
N THR A 94 7.08 3.27 6.22
CA THR A 94 8.13 4.29 6.21
C THR A 94 8.47 4.85 7.59
N GLY A 95 7.71 4.46 8.64
CA GLY A 95 7.91 4.91 10.02
C GLY A 95 7.27 6.25 10.36
N ASP A 96 6.58 6.89 9.41
CA ASP A 96 5.90 8.17 9.64
C ASP A 96 4.48 7.98 10.21
N SER A 97 4.01 8.97 10.99
CA SER A 97 2.64 9.02 11.51
C SER A 97 1.64 9.42 10.40
N ASN A 98 1.48 8.54 9.40
CA ASN A 98 0.62 8.76 8.24
C ASN A 98 -0.86 8.47 8.51
N TYR A 99 -1.19 7.85 9.65
CA TYR A 99 -2.56 7.60 10.07
C TYR A 99 -3.07 8.73 10.97
N GLY A 100 -4.18 9.34 10.60
CA GLY A 100 -4.85 10.37 11.39
C GLY A 100 -6.26 9.98 11.78
N TYR A 101 -6.75 10.59 12.85
CA TYR A 101 -8.05 10.34 13.42
C TYR A 101 -8.61 11.64 13.98
N ASP A 102 -9.91 11.83 13.78
CA ASP A 102 -10.65 12.97 14.31
C ASP A 102 -12.07 12.51 14.69
N TYR A 103 -12.71 13.25 15.58
CA TYR A 103 -14.02 12.91 16.11
C TYR A 103 -14.82 14.17 16.46
N SER A 104 -16.14 14.04 16.43
CA SER A 104 -17.06 15.12 16.78
C SER A 104 -17.00 15.47 18.27
N ALA A 105 -17.41 16.68 18.65
CA ALA A 105 -17.39 17.09 20.05
C ALA A 105 -18.25 16.19 20.98
N ASP A 106 -19.31 15.58 20.44
CA ASP A 106 -20.16 14.61 21.14
C ASP A 106 -19.74 13.15 20.94
N SER A 107 -18.64 12.92 20.20
CA SER A 107 -18.10 11.60 19.84
C SER A 107 -19.10 10.70 19.11
N THR A 108 -20.11 11.25 18.45
CA THR A 108 -21.05 10.47 17.63
C THR A 108 -20.60 10.31 16.18
N GLU A 109 -19.68 11.15 15.72
CA GLU A 109 -19.07 11.09 14.39
C GLU A 109 -17.55 10.97 14.50
N ALA A 110 -16.94 10.28 13.53
CA ALA A 110 -15.50 10.10 13.47
C ALA A 110 -15.00 9.99 12.03
N ALA A 111 -13.77 10.45 11.83
CA ALA A 111 -13.00 10.23 10.60
C ALA A 111 -11.68 9.55 10.93
N VAL A 112 -11.24 8.67 10.03
CA VAL A 112 -9.90 8.09 10.05
C VAL A 112 -9.33 8.12 8.65
N TRP A 113 -8.05 8.46 8.52
CA TRP A 113 -7.42 8.60 7.22
C TRP A 113 -5.98 8.15 7.21
N ALA A 114 -5.48 7.91 5.99
CA ALA A 114 -4.06 7.74 5.71
C ALA A 114 -3.61 8.72 4.61
N THR A 115 -2.45 9.34 4.80
CA THR A 115 -1.75 10.08 3.74
C THR A 115 -1.14 9.10 2.74
N LEU A 116 -1.48 9.26 1.46
CA LEU A 116 -0.98 8.40 0.39
C LEU A 116 0.33 8.97 -0.19
N GLU A 117 1.25 8.09 -0.60
CA GLU A 117 2.48 8.50 -1.28
C GLU A 117 2.25 8.89 -2.74
N ASN A 118 1.31 8.21 -3.41
CA ASN A 118 0.91 8.52 -4.77
C ASN A 118 -0.62 8.67 -4.84
N PRO A 119 -1.17 9.78 -4.30
CA PRO A 119 -2.59 10.07 -4.44
C PRO A 119 -2.96 10.32 -5.90
N ASN A 120 -4.24 10.16 -6.25
CA ASN A 120 -4.77 10.55 -7.56
C ASN A 120 -4.71 12.07 -7.75
N THR A 121 -4.82 12.83 -6.67
CA THR A 121 -4.73 14.29 -6.66
C THR A 121 -3.77 14.76 -5.57
N THR A 122 -2.88 15.70 -5.85
CA THR A 122 -1.95 16.23 -4.84
C THR A 122 -2.70 16.78 -3.62
N GLY A 123 -2.32 16.34 -2.41
CA GLY A 123 -2.90 16.82 -1.16
C GLY A 123 -4.18 16.11 -0.70
N THR A 124 -4.56 15.01 -1.35
CA THR A 124 -5.65 14.15 -0.87
C THR A 124 -5.13 13.03 0.04
N VAL A 125 -6.04 12.54 0.87
CA VAL A 125 -5.86 11.42 1.78
C VAL A 125 -6.90 10.35 1.48
N TRP A 126 -6.60 9.11 1.83
CA TRP A 126 -7.63 8.06 1.88
C TRP A 126 -8.37 8.18 3.20
N CYS A 127 -9.60 8.67 3.16
CA CYS A 127 -10.39 9.00 4.34
C CYS A 127 -11.65 8.15 4.41
N TRP A 128 -11.95 7.65 5.60
CA TRP A 128 -13.28 7.17 5.96
C TRP A 128 -13.93 8.14 6.94
N GLN A 129 -15.24 8.33 6.81
CA GLN A 129 -16.06 9.12 7.72
C GLN A 129 -17.29 8.34 8.12
N SER A 130 -17.69 8.42 9.39
CA SER A 130 -18.92 7.79 9.90
C SER A 130 -20.18 8.35 9.23
N THR A 131 -20.21 9.65 8.90
CA THR A 131 -21.34 10.33 8.24
C THR A 131 -21.67 9.77 6.86
N SER A 132 -20.64 9.44 6.09
CA SER A 132 -20.80 8.83 4.76
C SER A 132 -20.80 7.31 4.78
N GLY A 133 -20.26 6.70 5.84
CA GLY A 133 -20.01 5.26 5.96
C GLY A 133 -19.04 4.69 4.93
N LYS A 134 -18.35 5.55 4.15
CA LYS A 134 -17.54 5.16 2.99
C LYS A 134 -16.10 5.64 3.13
N ALA A 135 -15.18 4.84 2.62
CA ALA A 135 -13.80 5.24 2.43
C ALA A 135 -13.58 5.74 1.00
N GLN A 136 -12.99 6.93 0.86
CA GLN A 136 -12.78 7.60 -0.41
C GLN A 136 -11.57 8.53 -0.34
N GLU A 137 -11.08 8.93 -1.52
CA GLU A 137 -9.97 9.87 -1.61
C GLU A 137 -10.50 11.31 -1.65
N VAL A 138 -10.16 12.10 -0.64
CA VAL A 138 -10.65 13.48 -0.44
C VAL A 138 -9.52 14.35 0.13
N SER A 139 -9.66 15.67 0.12
CA SER A 139 -8.69 16.54 0.80
C SER A 139 -8.75 16.31 2.32
N LEU A 140 -7.62 16.54 3.00
CA LEU A 140 -7.57 16.42 4.47
C LEU A 140 -8.62 17.27 5.17
N SER A 141 -8.84 18.50 4.68
CA SER A 141 -9.88 19.39 5.21
C SER A 141 -11.30 18.83 5.07
N VAL A 142 -11.61 18.16 3.95
CA VAL A 142 -12.92 17.53 3.77
C VAL A 142 -13.08 16.33 4.71
N CYS A 143 -11.98 15.63 4.99
CA CYS A 143 -11.96 14.49 5.91
C CYS A 143 -12.28 14.91 7.35
N THR A 144 -11.78 16.04 7.83
CA THR A 144 -11.90 16.47 9.24
C THR A 144 -13.08 17.40 9.53
N ASN A 145 -13.55 18.19 8.54
CA ASN A 145 -14.51 19.27 8.81
C ASN A 145 -16.01 18.87 8.76
N ASN A 146 -16.33 17.60 8.51
CA ASN A 146 -17.71 17.09 8.43
C ASN A 146 -17.94 15.98 9.44
N LEU A 147 -17.63 16.31 10.70
CA LEU A 147 -17.81 15.54 11.93
C LEU A 147 -18.66 16.36 12.91
#